data_AF-A0A955VKB3-F1
#
_entry.id   AF-A0A955VKB3-F1
#
_cell.length_a   1.000
_cell.length_b   1.000
_cell.length_c   1.000
_cell.angle_alpha   90.00
_cell.angle_beta   90.00
_cell.angle_gamma   90.00
#
_symmetry.space_group_name_H-M   'P 1'
#
loop_
_entity.id
_entity.type
_entity.pdbx_description
1 polymer ?
#
loop_
_entity_poly.entity_id
_entity_poly.type
_entity_poly.pdbx_seq_one_letter_code
_entity_poly.pdbx_strand_id
1 'polypeptide(L)'
;LKRVDGGRGFLQIMRGFELTTAKREHYHAALRGVPYPVQVLWGEDDTALRVDDFGQRAARAAGVELQRLPGRHFFQEEQAPAIAERIAALATGTAQSSAA
;
A
#
# COMPACT_ATOMS: atom_id res chain seq x y z
N LEU A 1 19.53 -3.71 11.41
CA LEU A 1 19.55 -3.89 9.94
C LEU A 1 20.85 -4.42 9.34
N LYS A 2 22.05 -4.27 9.94
CA LYS A 2 23.33 -4.78 9.35
C LYS A 2 24.08 -5.81 10.20
N ARG A 3 23.40 -6.55 11.08
CA ARG A 3 24.10 -7.31 12.13
C ARG A 3 24.69 -8.65 11.67
N VAL A 4 24.22 -9.25 10.55
CA VAL A 4 24.65 -10.60 10.12
C VAL A 4 25.01 -10.69 8.63
N ASP A 5 24.24 -10.07 7.73
CA ASP A 5 24.40 -10.19 6.27
C ASP A 5 24.87 -8.89 5.58
N GLY A 6 25.25 -7.88 6.37
CA GLY A 6 25.59 -6.54 5.87
C GLY A 6 24.41 -5.74 5.35
N GLY A 7 23.16 -6.17 5.61
CA GLY A 7 21.96 -5.54 5.05
C GLY A 7 21.75 -5.88 3.58
N ARG A 8 22.18 -7.07 3.14
CA ARG A 8 22.07 -7.53 1.75
C ARG A 8 20.63 -7.49 1.26
N GLY A 9 19.68 -7.93 2.10
CA GLY A 9 18.25 -7.88 1.79
C GLY A 9 17.76 -6.46 1.55
N PHE A 10 18.16 -5.50 2.39
CA PHE A 10 17.82 -4.09 2.21
C PHE A 10 18.38 -3.54 0.89
N LEU A 11 19.67 -3.80 0.59
CA LEU A 11 20.28 -3.34 -0.65
C LEU A 11 19.64 -3.98 -1.89
N GLN A 12 19.18 -5.23 -1.79
CA GLN A 12 18.44 -5.89 -2.86
C GLN A 12 17.10 -5.21 -3.13
N ILE A 13 16.34 -4.86 -2.08
CA ILE A 13 15.10 -4.10 -2.22
C ILE A 13 15.37 -2.74 -2.87
N MET A 14 16.38 -2.01 -2.40
CA MET A 14 16.72 -0.68 -2.92
C MET A 14 17.10 -0.71 -4.41
N ARG A 15 17.78 -1.77 -4.88
CA ARG A 15 18.08 -1.94 -6.31
C ARG A 15 16.83 -2.08 -7.19
N GLY A 16 15.70 -2.51 -6.61
CA GLY A 16 14.44 -2.64 -7.32
C GLY A 16 13.63 -1.34 -7.45
N PHE A 17 14.08 -0.22 -6.85
CA PHE A 17 13.42 1.08 -6.91
C PHE A 17 13.77 1.81 -8.21
N GLU A 18 13.35 1.23 -9.32
CA GLU A 18 13.56 1.74 -10.66
C GLU A 18 12.44 2.71 -11.08
N LEU A 19 12.81 3.89 -11.55
CA LEU A 19 11.87 4.92 -12.04
C LEU A 19 11.62 4.81 -13.55
N THR A 20 11.40 3.59 -14.05
CA THR A 20 11.16 3.34 -15.47
C THR A 20 9.67 3.22 -15.78
N THR A 21 9.27 3.62 -16.98
CA THR A 21 7.89 3.44 -17.47
C THR A 21 7.49 1.97 -17.44
N ALA A 22 8.37 1.07 -17.89
CA ALA A 22 8.09 -0.36 -17.90
C ALA A 22 7.78 -0.91 -16.49
N LYS A 23 8.52 -0.48 -15.47
CA LYS A 23 8.28 -0.88 -14.07
C LYS A 23 6.93 -0.37 -13.57
N ARG A 24 6.59 0.88 -13.88
CA ARG A 24 5.29 1.47 -13.51
C ARG A 24 4.13 0.73 -14.16
N GLU A 25 4.20 0.48 -15.47
CA GLU A 25 3.11 -0.22 -16.18
C GLU A 25 2.94 -1.66 -15.68
N HIS A 26 4.04 -2.34 -15.33
CA HIS A 26 3.99 -3.65 -14.70
C HIS A 26 3.21 -3.63 -13.38
N TYR A 27 3.44 -2.63 -12.52
CA TYR A 27 2.68 -2.48 -11.27
C TYR A 27 1.22 -2.08 -11.51
N HIS A 28 0.93 -1.20 -12.47
CA HIS A 28 -0.45 -0.84 -12.80
C HIS A 28 -1.25 -2.06 -13.27
N ALA A 29 -0.65 -2.95 -14.07
CA ALA A 29 -1.30 -4.18 -14.51
C ALA A 29 -1.60 -5.16 -13.36
N ALA A 30 -0.82 -5.14 -12.27
CA ALA A 30 -1.08 -5.96 -11.08
C ALA A 30 -2.19 -5.39 -10.18
N LEU A 31 -2.52 -4.10 -10.33
CA LEU A 31 -3.47 -3.38 -9.48
C LEU A 31 -4.82 -3.13 -10.17
N ARG A 32 -4.89 -3.08 -11.51
CA ARG A 32 -6.10 -2.75 -12.28
C ARG A 32 -6.55 -3.88 -13.19
N GLY A 33 -7.87 -4.00 -13.37
CA GLY A 33 -8.45 -4.99 -14.29
C GLY A 33 -8.25 -6.44 -13.84
N VAL A 34 -8.05 -6.64 -12.54
CA VAL A 34 -7.76 -7.93 -11.92
C VAL A 34 -9.04 -8.56 -11.34
N PRO A 35 -9.13 -9.90 -11.26
CA PRO A 35 -10.34 -10.60 -10.83
C PRO A 35 -10.50 -10.70 -9.30
N TYR A 36 -9.70 -9.95 -8.53
CA TYR A 36 -9.71 -9.96 -7.07
C TYR A 36 -9.87 -8.53 -6.52
N PRO A 37 -10.44 -8.37 -5.32
CA PRO A 37 -10.63 -7.05 -4.74
C PRO A 37 -9.29 -6.42 -4.36
N VAL A 38 -9.17 -5.11 -4.57
CA VAL A 38 -7.97 -4.31 -4.26
C VAL A 38 -8.35 -3.21 -3.27
N GLN A 39 -7.47 -2.93 -2.32
CA GLN A 39 -7.62 -1.87 -1.33
C GLN A 39 -6.28 -1.14 -1.16
N VAL A 40 -6.34 0.16 -0.90
CA VAL A 40 -5.18 0.96 -0.51
C VAL A 40 -5.42 1.52 0.89
N LEU A 41 -4.60 1.08 1.85
CA LEU A 41 -4.54 1.60 3.22
C LEU A 41 -3.29 2.48 3.38
N TRP A 42 -3.40 3.58 4.13
CA TRP A 42 -2.29 4.50 4.37
C TRP A 42 -2.30 5.07 5.78
N GLY A 43 -1.13 5.18 6.40
CA GLY A 43 -0.95 5.88 7.67
C GLY A 43 -1.10 7.39 7.49
N GLU A 44 -2.03 8.02 8.21
CA GLU A 44 -2.36 9.43 7.98
C GLU A 44 -1.25 10.41 8.39
N ASP A 45 -0.37 9.99 9.29
CA ASP A 45 0.77 10.76 9.82
C ASP A 45 2.10 10.38 9.16
N ASP A 46 2.09 9.70 8.00
CA ASP A 46 3.33 9.35 7.29
C ASP A 46 4.03 10.61 6.76
N THR A 47 5.18 10.93 7.37
CA THR A 47 6.04 12.05 6.97
C THR A 47 7.03 11.69 5.86
N ALA A 48 7.32 10.40 5.66
CA ALA A 48 8.23 9.90 4.63
C ALA A 48 7.50 9.73 3.29
N LEU A 49 6.30 9.14 3.31
CA LEU A 49 5.43 8.97 2.15
C LEU A 49 4.08 9.64 2.42
N ARG A 50 4.06 10.96 2.30
CA ARG A 50 2.88 11.81 2.57
C ARG A 50 1.62 11.33 1.84
N VAL A 51 0.52 11.23 2.58
CA VAL A 51 -0.81 10.80 2.12
C VAL A 51 -1.26 11.56 0.87
N ASP A 52 -1.19 12.89 0.92
CA ASP A 52 -1.72 13.76 -0.15
C ASP A 52 -0.96 13.64 -1.47
N ASP A 53 0.25 13.07 -1.45
CA ASP A 53 1.03 12.82 -2.65
C ASP A 53 1.08 11.33 -3.00
N PHE A 54 1.76 10.53 -2.18
CA PHE A 54 2.02 9.12 -2.47
C PHE A 54 0.80 8.24 -2.27
N GLY A 55 0.04 8.44 -1.19
CA GLY A 55 -1.19 7.69 -0.93
C GLY A 55 -2.22 7.92 -2.03
N GLN A 56 -2.41 9.18 -2.43
CA GLN A 56 -3.30 9.53 -3.52
C GLN A 56 -2.85 8.98 -4.88
N ARG A 57 -1.52 8.94 -5.15
CA ARG A 57 -0.98 8.30 -6.36
C ARG A 57 -1.25 6.79 -6.36
N ALA A 58 -1.08 6.11 -5.23
CA ALA A 58 -1.35 4.68 -5.10
C ALA A 58 -2.83 4.34 -5.31
N ALA A 59 -3.72 5.09 -4.66
CA ALA A 59 -5.18 4.96 -4.83
C ALA A 59 -5.59 5.17 -6.29
N ARG A 60 -5.09 6.24 -6.94
CA ARG A 60 -5.29 6.45 -8.38
C ARG A 60 -4.76 5.30 -9.20
N ALA A 61 -3.54 4.82 -8.95
CA ALA A 61 -2.94 3.70 -9.69
C ALA A 61 -3.78 2.43 -9.57
N ALA A 62 -4.38 2.16 -8.41
CA ALA A 62 -5.27 1.02 -8.20
C ALA A 62 -6.72 1.26 -8.67
N GLY A 63 -7.14 2.51 -8.86
CA GLY A 63 -8.52 2.85 -9.22
C GLY A 63 -9.52 2.66 -8.08
N VAL A 64 -9.06 2.83 -6.84
CA VAL A 64 -9.87 2.66 -5.62
C VAL A 64 -9.75 3.90 -4.74
N GLU A 65 -10.67 4.04 -3.77
CA GLU A 65 -10.56 5.10 -2.78
C GLU A 65 -9.42 4.85 -1.80
N LEU A 66 -8.74 5.93 -1.39
CA LEU A 66 -7.70 5.89 -0.38
C LEU A 66 -8.35 5.79 1.01
N GLN A 67 -8.08 4.69 1.71
CA GLN A 67 -8.50 4.52 3.10
C GLN A 67 -7.34 4.88 4.02
N ARG A 68 -7.62 5.68 5.05
CA ARG A 68 -6.62 6.19 5.99
C ARG A 68 -6.82 5.52 7.36
N LEU A 69 -5.71 5.25 8.03
CA LEU A 69 -5.67 4.83 9.43
C LEU A 69 -4.70 5.73 10.20
N PRO A 70 -4.92 5.94 11.52
CA PRO A 70 -3.96 6.63 12.34
C PRO A 70 -2.57 6.01 12.25
N GLY A 71 -1.52 6.81 12.29
CA GLY A 71 -0.16 6.30 12.39
C GLY A 71 0.75 6.69 11.24
N ARG A 72 2.03 6.35 11.43
CA ARG A 72 3.15 6.87 10.64
C ARG A 72 3.55 5.89 9.53
N HIS A 73 4.80 5.97 9.10
CA HIS A 73 5.34 5.16 8.00
C HIS A 73 5.19 3.64 8.21
N PHE A 74 5.34 3.17 9.44
CA PHE A 74 5.14 1.76 9.80
C PHE A 74 3.82 1.58 10.56
N PHE A 75 2.72 2.17 10.08
CA PHE A 75 1.42 2.10 10.75
C PHE A 75 0.93 0.66 10.97
N GLN A 76 1.46 -0.34 10.26
CA GLN A 76 1.18 -1.74 10.58
C GLN A 76 1.65 -2.19 11.97
N GLU A 77 2.69 -1.56 12.53
CA GLU A 77 3.14 -1.83 13.91
C GLU A 77 2.25 -1.11 14.94
N GLU A 78 1.50 -0.10 14.51
CA GLU A 78 0.66 0.75 15.36
C GLU A 78 -0.84 0.35 15.28
N GLN A 79 -1.28 -0.15 14.12
CA GLN A 79 -2.68 -0.42 13.76
C GLN A 79 -2.91 -1.85 13.25
N ALA A 80 -2.10 -2.82 13.68
CA ALA A 80 -2.24 -4.22 13.24
C ALA A 80 -3.69 -4.76 13.34
N PRO A 81 -4.45 -4.53 14.43
CA PRO A 81 -5.84 -4.99 14.51
C PRO A 81 -6.75 -4.33 13.47
N ALA A 82 -6.67 -3.01 13.30
CA ALA A 82 -7.49 -2.29 12.34
C ALA A 82 -7.18 -2.71 10.89
N ILE A 83 -5.91 -2.98 10.58
CA ILE A 83 -5.52 -3.52 9.27
C ILE A 83 -6.11 -4.92 9.06
N ALA A 84 -6.05 -5.79 10.07
CA ALA A 84 -6.62 -7.14 9.99
C ALA A 84 -8.13 -7.10 9.73
N GLU A 85 -8.86 -6.21 10.39
CA GLU A 85 -10.30 -6.00 10.15
C GLU A 85 -10.58 -5.55 8.72
N ARG A 86 -9.79 -4.62 8.17
CA ARG A 86 -9.93 -4.15 6.79
C ARG A 86 -9.68 -5.26 5.77
N ILE A 87 -8.67 -6.09 6.01
CA ILE A 87 -8.37 -7.26 5.16
C ILE A 87 -9.52 -8.27 5.23
N ALA A 88 -10.04 -8.57 6.42
CA ALA A 88 -11.16 -9.49 6.59
C ALA A 88 -12.44 -8.98 5.89
N ALA A 89 -12.72 -7.68 6.00
CA ALA A 89 -13.85 -7.06 5.32
C ALA A 89 -13.71 -7.11 3.78
N LEU A 90 -12.49 -6.89 3.27
CA LEU A 90 -12.20 -6.99 1.84
C LEU A 90 -12.38 -8.43 1.33
N ALA A 91 -11.85 -9.42 2.07
CA ALA A 91 -11.92 -10.84 1.72
C ALA A 91 -13.36 -11.40 1.74
N THR A 92 -14.22 -10.84 2.61
CA THR A 92 -15.62 -11.26 2.73
C THR A 92 -16.59 -10.43 1.88
N GLY A 93 -16.10 -9.42 1.15
CA GLY A 93 -16.94 -8.55 0.31
C GLY A 93 -17.81 -7.57 1.09
N THR A 94 -17.63 -7.46 2.41
CA THR A 94 -18.39 -6.55 3.27
C THR A 94 -17.86 -5.12 3.24
N ALA A 95 -16.70 -4.91 2.62
CA ALA A 95 -16.08 -3.60 2.44
C ALA A 95 -16.76 -2.69 1.39
N GLN A 96 -17.70 -3.20 0.58
CA GLN A 96 -18.37 -2.44 -0.49
C GLN A 96 -19.87 -2.30 -0.22
N SER A 97 -20.26 -1.29 0.54
CA SER A 97 -21.60 -0.70 0.46
C SER A 97 -21.56 0.75 0.95
N SER A 98 -21.17 1.67 0.07
CA SER A 98 -21.58 3.08 0.12
C SER A 98 -21.09 3.79 -1.14
N ALA A 99 -21.85 3.68 -2.22
CA ALA A 99 -21.91 4.69 -3.26
C ALA A 99 -23.34 4.64 -3.84
N ALA A 100 -24.16 5.59 -3.38
CA ALA A 100 -25.44 5.93 -3.99
C ALA A 100 -25.25 7.14 -4.90
#